data_AF-A0A510BAY4-F1
#
_entry.id   AF-A0A510BAY4-F1
#
_cell.length_a   1.000
_cell.length_b   1.000
_cell.length_c   1.000
_cell.angle_alpha   90.00
_cell.angle_beta   90.00
_cell.angle_gamma   90.00
#
_symmetry.space_group_name_H-M   'P 1'
#
loop_
_entity.id
_entity.type
_entity.pdbx_description
1 polymer ?
#
loop_
_entity_poly.entity_id
_entity_poly.type
_entity_poly.pdbx_seq_one_letter_code
_entity_poly.pdbx_strand_id
1 'polypeptide(L)'
;MKVRLTTDDIMKINYFEKLTGAEVIDCVSDDERIVFVVKEGNMGAAIGRGGENVKTAMEKFNKKVDIVEYSKDLKKFVRNIFEPLKLEDVWIKKQNGKLVVYIRVDPKLKRAIIGERGKNINRAITIMSRLSDAKNIRVISGFRRPKVGYRKFRRGRFTKNVMKKPRVKEETPDKTKKEENQ
;
A
#
# COMPACT_ATOMS: atom_id res chain seq x y z
N MET A 1 18.76 10.73 -19.35
CA MET A 1 19.75 9.93 -18.60
C MET A 1 19.42 8.46 -18.77
N LYS A 2 20.27 7.71 -19.47
CA LYS A 2 20.19 6.25 -19.54
C LYS A 2 20.91 5.74 -18.30
N VAL A 3 20.17 5.35 -17.27
CA VAL A 3 20.79 4.87 -16.03
C VAL A 3 21.38 3.50 -16.34
N ARG A 4 22.70 3.37 -16.18
CA ARG A 4 23.41 2.10 -16.34
C ARG A 4 23.53 1.47 -14.96
N LEU A 5 23.25 0.17 -14.86
CA LEU A 5 23.59 -0.60 -13.67
C LEU A 5 25.10 -0.50 -13.46
N THR A 6 25.51 -0.15 -12.25
CA THR A 6 26.93 -0.13 -11.89
C THR A 6 27.42 -1.56 -11.67
N THR A 7 28.74 -1.78 -11.73
CA THR A 7 29.33 -3.09 -11.41
C THR A 7 28.92 -3.57 -10.03
N ASP A 8 28.83 -2.64 -9.07
CA ASP A 8 28.37 -2.93 -7.70
C ASP A 8 26.89 -3.35 -7.65
N ASP A 9 26.01 -2.71 -8.42
CA ASP A 9 24.61 -3.16 -8.54
C ASP A 9 24.51 -4.57 -9.14
N ILE A 10 25.31 -4.88 -10.17
CA ILE A 10 25.35 -6.21 -10.79
C ILE A 10 25.83 -7.27 -9.80
N MET A 11 26.85 -6.96 -8.98
CA MET A 11 27.32 -7.88 -7.93
C MET A 11 26.24 -8.16 -6.88
N LYS A 12 25.50 -7.13 -6.45
CA LYS A 12 24.39 -7.29 -5.50
C LYS A 12 23.27 -8.14 -6.07
N ILE A 13 22.90 -7.90 -7.33
CA ILE A 13 21.89 -8.68 -8.06
C ILE A 13 22.31 -10.15 -8.07
N ASN A 14 23.50 -10.46 -8.59
CA ASN A 14 23.98 -11.83 -8.70
C ASN A 14 24.07 -12.54 -7.34
N TYR A 15 24.48 -11.82 -6.29
CA TYR A 15 24.50 -12.38 -4.94
C TYR A 15 23.09 -12.70 -4.45
N PHE A 16 22.15 -11.77 -4.60
CA PHE A 16 20.78 -11.93 -4.14
C PHE A 16 20.06 -13.05 -4.90
N GLU A 17 20.26 -13.16 -6.22
CA GLU A 17 19.70 -14.26 -7.02
C GLU A 17 20.27 -15.62 -6.58
N LYS A 18 21.58 -15.72 -6.33
CA LYS A 18 22.21 -16.96 -5.83
C LYS A 18 21.71 -17.35 -4.44
N LEU A 19 21.49 -16.37 -3.57
CA LEU A 19 20.98 -16.60 -2.22
C LEU A 19 19.53 -17.07 -2.24
N THR A 20 18.69 -16.45 -3.07
CA THR A 20 17.23 -16.57 -2.97
C THR A 20 16.58 -17.47 -4.02
N GLY A 21 17.26 -17.69 -5.15
CA GLY A 21 16.69 -18.31 -6.35
C GLY A 21 15.64 -17.44 -7.06
N ALA A 22 15.40 -16.21 -6.60
CA ALA A 22 14.47 -15.28 -7.22
C ALA A 22 15.11 -14.58 -8.42
N GLU A 23 14.34 -14.36 -9.48
CA GLU A 23 14.76 -13.56 -10.65
C GLU A 23 14.66 -12.06 -10.35
N VAL A 24 15.80 -11.36 -10.36
CA VAL A 24 15.92 -9.93 -10.06
C VAL A 24 16.04 -9.14 -11.36
N ILE A 25 15.17 -8.14 -11.51
CA ILE A 25 15.07 -7.30 -12.71
C ILE A 25 15.94 -6.04 -12.58
N ASP A 26 15.95 -5.42 -11.40
CA ASP A 26 16.69 -4.18 -11.14
C ASP A 26 17.09 -4.08 -9.67
N CYS A 27 18.11 -3.26 -9.41
CA CYS A 27 18.57 -2.91 -8.08
C CYS A 27 18.80 -1.40 -8.00
N VAL A 28 18.22 -0.79 -6.98
CA VAL A 28 18.49 0.61 -6.62
C VAL A 28 19.02 0.65 -5.21
N SER A 29 20.26 1.10 -5.07
CA SER A 29 20.93 1.23 -3.78
C SER A 29 21.30 2.68 -3.48
N ASP A 30 21.18 3.06 -2.21
CA ASP A 30 21.71 4.28 -1.63
C ASP A 30 22.52 3.94 -0.37
N ASP A 31 22.94 4.95 0.38
CA ASP A 31 23.78 4.77 1.57
C ASP A 31 23.08 3.99 2.70
N GLU A 32 21.75 4.05 2.77
CA GLU A 32 20.97 3.47 3.88
C GLU A 32 20.34 2.13 3.49
N ARG A 33 19.94 1.98 2.23
CA ARG A 33 19.03 0.92 1.79
C ARG A 33 19.33 0.44 0.37
N ILE A 34 19.11 -0.86 0.16
CA ILE A 34 19.05 -1.51 -1.15
C ILE A 34 17.61 -1.92 -1.41
N VAL A 35 17.11 -1.66 -2.61
CA VAL A 35 15.81 -2.11 -3.08
C VAL A 35 16.02 -3.03 -4.28
N PHE A 36 15.63 -4.29 -4.12
CA PHE A 36 15.63 -5.27 -5.20
C PHE A 36 14.25 -5.29 -5.85
N VAL A 37 14.20 -5.19 -7.17
CA VAL A 37 12.99 -5.39 -7.94
C VAL A 37 13.01 -6.80 -8.48
N VAL A 38 12.08 -7.64 -8.03
CA VAL A 38 11.97 -9.04 -8.45
C VAL A 38 10.83 -9.21 -9.43
N LYS A 39 10.89 -10.27 -10.24
CA LYS A 39 9.79 -10.62 -11.15
C LYS A 39 8.52 -11.00 -10.38
N GLU A 40 7.38 -10.80 -11.03
CA GLU A 40 6.09 -11.24 -10.50
C GLU A 40 6.13 -12.74 -10.14
N GLY A 41 5.62 -13.09 -8.96
CA GLY A 41 5.62 -14.44 -8.41
C GLY A 41 6.90 -14.83 -7.65
N ASN A 42 7.98 -14.04 -7.73
CA ASN A 42 9.25 -14.36 -7.05
C ASN A 42 9.34 -13.77 -5.64
N MET A 43 8.35 -13.01 -5.18
CA MET A 43 8.37 -12.35 -3.87
C MET A 43 8.58 -13.35 -2.72
N GLY A 44 7.92 -14.53 -2.77
CA GLY A 44 8.06 -15.56 -1.74
C GLY A 44 9.49 -16.12 -1.65
N ALA A 45 10.09 -16.45 -2.79
CA ALA A 45 11.48 -16.92 -2.86
C ALA A 45 12.47 -15.84 -2.39
N ALA A 46 12.25 -14.60 -2.81
CA ALA A 46 13.07 -13.46 -2.42
C ALA A 46 13.03 -13.18 -0.89
N ILE A 47 11.87 -13.34 -0.24
CA ILE A 47 11.74 -13.16 1.21
C ILE A 47 12.33 -14.36 1.98
N GLY A 48 12.07 -15.58 1.51
CA GLY A 48 12.44 -16.82 2.20
C GLY A 48 11.58 -17.10 3.45
N ARG A 49 11.78 -18.26 4.07
CA ARG A 49 11.00 -18.67 5.25
C ARG A 49 11.28 -17.73 6.42
N GLY A 50 10.26 -17.06 6.94
CA GLY A 50 10.42 -16.12 8.05
C GLY A 50 11.34 -14.91 7.75
N GLY A 51 11.53 -14.58 6.47
CA GLY A 51 12.39 -13.47 6.05
C GLY A 51 13.89 -13.78 6.10
N GLU A 52 14.29 -15.06 6.18
CA GLU A 52 15.70 -15.48 6.29
C GLU A 52 16.58 -14.87 5.19
N ASN A 53 16.15 -14.96 3.93
CA ASN A 53 16.91 -14.43 2.79
C ASN A 53 17.13 -12.91 2.90
N VAL A 54 16.11 -12.17 3.33
CA VAL A 54 16.23 -10.71 3.54
C VAL A 54 17.20 -10.40 4.67
N LYS A 55 17.15 -11.15 5.78
CA LYS A 55 18.08 -10.97 6.92
C LYS A 55 19.52 -11.24 6.50
N THR A 56 19.78 -12.34 5.80
CA THR A 56 21.12 -12.67 5.29
C THR A 56 21.63 -11.61 4.31
N ALA A 57 20.77 -11.09 3.43
CA ALA A 57 21.15 -9.99 2.54
C ALA A 57 21.46 -8.69 3.30
N MET A 58 20.67 -8.37 4.34
CA MET A 58 20.93 -7.20 5.19
C MET A 58 22.28 -7.30 5.90
N GLU A 59 22.62 -8.46 6.45
CA GLU A 59 23.92 -8.73 7.08
C GLU A 59 25.06 -8.62 6.07
N LYS A 60 24.90 -9.22 4.88
CA LYS A 60 25.93 -9.20 3.84
C LYS A 60 26.26 -7.78 3.36
N PHE A 61 25.24 -6.95 3.15
CA PHE A 61 25.41 -5.62 2.59
C PHE A 61 25.54 -4.52 3.64
N ASN A 62 25.32 -4.85 4.92
CA ASN A 62 25.26 -3.90 6.03
C ASN A 62 24.31 -2.72 5.75
N LYS A 63 23.18 -3.00 5.09
CA LYS A 63 22.17 -2.02 4.66
C LYS A 63 20.77 -2.61 4.84
N LYS A 64 19.76 -1.75 4.96
CA LYS A 64 18.38 -2.20 4.92
C LYS A 64 18.06 -2.75 3.54
N VAL A 65 17.27 -3.82 3.46
CA VAL A 65 16.86 -4.43 2.19
C VAL A 65 15.33 -4.36 2.09
N ASP A 66 14.83 -3.76 1.02
CA ASP A 66 13.44 -3.92 0.59
C ASP A 66 13.38 -4.73 -0.70
N ILE A 67 12.29 -5.46 -0.87
CA ILE A 67 11.98 -6.19 -2.09
C ILE A 67 10.68 -5.59 -2.66
N VAL A 68 10.67 -5.35 -3.97
CA VAL A 68 9.50 -4.88 -4.69
C VAL A 68 9.19 -5.85 -5.82
N GLU A 69 7.95 -6.32 -5.88
CA GLU A 69 7.49 -7.13 -7.00
C GLU A 69 7.19 -6.26 -8.22
N TYR A 70 7.82 -6.58 -9.35
CA TYR A 70 7.54 -5.95 -10.64
C TYR A 70 6.14 -6.30 -11.15
N SER A 71 5.51 -5.35 -11.84
CA SER A 71 4.26 -5.55 -12.54
C SER A 71 4.26 -4.79 -13.85
N LYS A 72 3.69 -5.40 -14.90
CA LYS A 72 3.46 -4.74 -16.19
C LYS A 72 2.41 -3.63 -16.10
N ASP A 73 1.42 -3.76 -15.21
CA ASP A 73 0.50 -2.67 -14.90
C ASP A 73 1.23 -1.65 -14.00
N LEU A 74 1.49 -0.46 -14.56
CA LEU A 74 2.16 0.63 -13.88
C LEU A 74 1.44 1.06 -12.59
N LYS A 75 0.11 0.99 -12.52
CA LYS A 75 -0.62 1.34 -11.29
C LYS A 75 -0.36 0.33 -10.18
N LYS A 76 -0.38 -0.97 -10.51
CA LYS A 76 -0.03 -2.04 -9.57
C LYS A 76 1.45 -1.92 -9.16
N PHE A 77 2.35 -1.72 -10.12
CA PHE A 77 3.78 -1.58 -9.83
C PHE A 77 4.07 -0.41 -8.88
N VAL A 78 3.44 0.75 -9.10
CA VAL A 78 3.58 1.89 -8.18
C VAL A 78 3.04 1.57 -6.78
N ARG A 79 1.94 0.83 -6.65
CA ARG A 79 1.47 0.38 -5.34
C ARG A 79 2.48 -0.53 -4.65
N ASN A 80 3.04 -1.49 -5.38
CA ASN A 80 4.07 -2.41 -4.88
C ASN A 80 5.29 -1.65 -4.36
N ILE A 81 5.76 -0.61 -5.06
CA ILE A 81 6.90 0.21 -4.63
C ILE A 81 6.67 0.87 -3.26
N PHE A 82 5.42 1.25 -2.96
CA PHE A 82 5.07 1.92 -1.72
C PHE A 82 4.58 0.97 -0.62
N GLU A 83 4.55 -0.34 -0.82
CA GLU A 83 4.19 -1.28 0.24
C GLU A 83 5.16 -1.16 1.43
N PRO A 84 4.67 -1.28 2.67
CA PRO A 84 3.30 -1.64 3.09
C PRO A 84 2.32 -0.44 3.18
N LEU A 85 2.68 0.75 2.67
CA LEU A 85 1.82 1.94 2.76
C LEU A 85 0.64 1.85 1.79
N LYS A 86 -0.57 1.97 2.33
CA LYS A 86 -1.80 1.94 1.52
C LYS A 86 -2.04 3.28 0.83
N LEU A 87 -1.94 3.27 -0.50
CA LEU A 87 -2.33 4.42 -1.34
C LEU A 87 -3.85 4.44 -1.53
N GLU A 88 -4.48 5.62 -1.44
CA GLU A 88 -5.92 5.77 -1.67
C GLU A 88 -6.29 5.67 -3.15
N ASP A 89 -5.47 6.24 -4.03
CA ASP A 89 -5.71 6.20 -5.48
C ASP A 89 -4.40 6.36 -6.27
N VAL A 90 -4.34 5.75 -7.45
CA VAL A 90 -3.22 5.86 -8.38
C VAL A 90 -3.77 6.04 -9.79
N TRP A 91 -3.43 7.15 -10.43
CA TRP A 91 -3.80 7.40 -11.83
C TRP A 91 -2.65 8.01 -12.61
N ILE A 92 -2.70 7.84 -13.93
CA ILE A 92 -1.64 8.27 -14.84
C ILE A 92 -2.21 9.38 -15.71
N LYS A 93 -1.44 10.45 -15.92
CA LYS A 93 -1.77 11.50 -16.88
C LYS A 93 -0.56 11.75 -17.78
N LYS A 94 -0.83 12.07 -19.04
CA LYS A 94 0.19 12.59 -19.96
C LYS A 94 0.26 14.11 -19.79
N GLN A 95 1.44 14.64 -19.46
CA GLN A 95 1.71 16.07 -19.37
C GLN A 95 2.94 16.39 -20.21
N ASN A 96 2.81 17.34 -21.15
CA ASN A 96 3.87 17.77 -22.06
C ASN A 96 4.58 16.57 -22.73
N GLY A 97 3.78 15.60 -23.21
CA GLY A 97 4.29 14.38 -23.85
C GLY A 97 4.79 13.29 -22.89
N LYS A 98 4.98 13.58 -21.60
CA LYS A 98 5.53 12.65 -20.60
C LYS A 98 4.45 12.04 -19.73
N LEU A 99 4.60 10.75 -19.38
CA LEU A 99 3.71 10.09 -18.42
C LEU A 99 4.09 10.49 -16.99
N VAL A 100 3.10 11.02 -16.26
CA VAL A 100 3.21 11.41 -14.85
C VAL A 100 2.21 10.58 -14.05
N VAL A 101 2.72 9.87 -13.05
CA VAL A 101 1.91 9.12 -12.10
C VAL A 101 1.48 10.06 -10.99
N TYR A 102 0.21 10.00 -10.63
CA TYR A 102 -0.34 10.70 -9.49
C TYR A 102 -0.77 9.68 -8.46
N ILE A 103 -0.34 9.89 -7.22
CA ILE A 103 -0.74 9.07 -6.07
C ILE A 103 -1.51 9.94 -5.08
N ARG A 104 -2.65 9.46 -4.61
CA ARG A 104 -3.39 10.04 -3.49
C ARG A 104 -3.13 9.21 -2.25
N VAL A 105 -2.85 9.90 -1.15
CA VAL A 105 -2.45 9.30 0.12
C VAL A 105 -3.12 10.02 1.28
N ASP A 106 -3.31 9.30 2.38
CA ASP A 106 -3.71 9.90 3.64
C ASP A 106 -2.64 10.95 4.02
N PRO A 107 -3.03 12.17 4.43
CA PRO A 107 -2.11 13.20 4.91
C PRO A 107 -1.07 12.69 5.93
N LYS A 108 -1.44 11.73 6.79
CA LYS A 108 -0.55 11.09 7.79
C LYS A 108 0.60 10.30 7.14
N LEU A 109 0.36 9.70 5.97
CA LEU A 109 1.35 8.89 5.26
C LEU A 109 2.25 9.71 4.32
N LYS A 110 1.84 10.96 3.99
CA LYS A 110 2.58 11.83 3.07
C LYS A 110 4.05 11.97 3.44
N ARG A 111 4.36 12.12 4.73
CA ARG A 111 5.75 12.26 5.22
C ARG A 111 6.58 11.01 4.94
N ALA A 112 6.02 9.83 5.20
CA ALA A 112 6.70 8.55 4.96
C ALA A 112 6.95 8.32 3.45
N ILE A 113 6.00 8.71 2.60
CA ILE A 113 6.09 8.54 1.15
C ILE A 113 7.13 9.48 0.52
N ILE A 114 7.19 10.73 0.95
CA ILE A 114 8.23 11.66 0.49
C ILE A 114 9.58 11.23 1.06
N GLY A 115 9.61 10.87 2.35
CA GLY A 115 10.82 10.54 3.09
C GLY A 115 11.65 11.80 3.43
N GLU A 116 12.73 11.60 4.19
CA GLU A 116 13.66 12.67 4.52
C GLU A 116 14.29 13.23 3.24
N ARG A 117 14.23 14.55 3.04
CA ARG A 117 14.77 15.24 1.84
C ARG A 117 14.25 14.68 0.50
N GLY A 118 13.09 14.02 0.49
CA GLY A 118 12.55 13.39 -0.71
C GLY A 118 13.24 12.08 -1.11
N LYS A 119 14.11 11.51 -0.27
CA LYS A 119 14.84 10.27 -0.58
C LYS A 119 13.92 9.13 -1.02
N ASN A 120 12.79 8.93 -0.32
CA ASN A 120 11.90 7.82 -0.60
C ASN A 120 11.17 7.98 -1.94
N ILE A 121 10.62 9.17 -2.21
CA ILE A 121 9.95 9.45 -3.48
C ILE A 121 10.94 9.43 -4.66
N ASN A 122 12.17 9.92 -4.47
CA ASN A 122 13.20 9.90 -5.51
C ASN A 122 13.63 8.46 -5.84
N ARG A 123 13.72 7.59 -4.85
CA ARG A 123 13.99 6.16 -5.05
C ARG A 123 12.86 5.49 -5.84
N ALA A 124 11.61 5.75 -5.46
CA ALA A 124 10.44 5.26 -6.19
C ALA A 124 10.42 5.73 -7.65
N ILE A 125 10.72 7.01 -7.90
CA ILE A 125 10.84 7.57 -9.26
C ILE A 125 11.97 6.88 -10.03
N THR A 126 13.12 6.64 -9.39
CA THR A 126 14.27 5.97 -10.01
C THR A 126 13.90 4.56 -10.46
N ILE A 127 13.32 3.75 -9.56
CA ILE A 127 12.84 2.39 -9.86
C ILE A 127 11.82 2.41 -10.99
N MET A 128 10.77 3.24 -10.87
CA MET A 128 9.70 3.34 -11.84
C MET A 128 10.20 3.77 -13.22
N SER A 129 11.09 4.76 -13.29
CA SER A 129 11.54 5.35 -14.56
C SER A 129 12.55 4.51 -15.33
N ARG A 130 13.22 3.56 -14.66
CA ARG A 130 14.09 2.54 -15.29
C ARG A 130 13.28 1.44 -15.95
N LEU A 131 12.14 1.07 -15.36
CA LEU A 131 11.34 -0.09 -15.76
C LEU A 131 10.04 0.28 -16.48
N SER A 132 9.77 1.58 -16.68
CA SER A 132 8.59 2.08 -17.39
C SER A 132 8.84 3.43 -18.07
N ASP A 133 7.86 3.87 -18.87
CA ASP A 133 7.89 5.16 -19.56
C ASP A 133 7.60 6.37 -18.65
N ALA A 134 7.07 6.13 -17.45
CA ALA A 134 6.76 7.20 -16.51
C ALA A 134 8.03 7.85 -15.95
N LYS A 135 8.03 9.19 -15.89
CA LYS A 135 9.22 9.96 -15.47
C LYS A 135 9.07 10.66 -14.14
N ASN A 136 7.86 10.75 -13.61
CA ASN A 136 7.63 11.46 -12.35
C ASN A 136 6.43 10.91 -11.59
N ILE A 137 6.47 11.05 -10.26
CA ILE A 137 5.39 10.70 -9.33
C ILE A 137 4.99 11.96 -8.56
N ARG A 138 3.71 12.34 -8.63
CA ARG A 138 3.14 13.47 -7.89
C ARG A 138 2.27 12.98 -6.74
N VAL A 139 2.62 13.40 -5.54
CA VAL A 139 1.91 13.04 -4.31
C VAL A 139 0.84 14.09 -4.00
N ILE A 140 -0.41 13.67 -3.91
CA ILE A 140 -1.54 14.49 -3.49
C ILE A 140 -2.02 13.99 -2.13
N SER A 141 -2.05 14.90 -1.16
CA SER A 141 -2.63 14.62 0.15
C SER A 141 -4.06 15.09 0.20
N GLY A 142 -4.97 14.23 0.63
CA GLY A 142 -6.35 14.58 0.93
C GLY A 142 -7.34 13.55 0.40
N PHE A 143 -8.39 13.34 1.16
CA PHE A 143 -9.43 12.37 0.84
C PHE A 143 -10.23 12.81 -0.39
N ARG A 144 -10.55 11.84 -1.24
CA ARG A 144 -11.59 12.03 -2.26
C ARG A 144 -12.88 12.31 -1.50
N ARG A 145 -13.42 13.54 -1.56
CA ARG A 145 -14.76 13.81 -0.99
C ARG A 145 -15.69 12.77 -1.60
N PRO A 146 -16.38 11.93 -0.79
CA PRO A 146 -17.39 11.04 -1.35
C PRO A 146 -18.35 11.90 -2.15
N LYS A 147 -18.69 11.48 -3.37
CA LYS A 147 -19.78 12.11 -4.10
C LYS A 147 -21.04 11.83 -3.28
N VAL A 148 -21.39 12.76 -2.39
CA VAL A 148 -22.67 12.72 -1.67
C VAL A 148 -23.71 12.81 -2.76
N GLY A 149 -24.28 11.66 -3.13
CA GLY A 149 -25.44 11.62 -3.99
C GLY A 149 -26.53 12.39 -3.28
N TYR A 150 -26.86 13.58 -3.78
CA TYR A 150 -28.03 14.32 -3.35
C TYR A 150 -29.25 13.50 -3.78
N ARG A 151 -29.61 12.47 -3.00
CA ARG A 151 -30.87 11.78 -3.16
C ARG A 151 -31.91 12.79 -2.69
N LYS A 152 -32.43 13.60 -3.62
CA LYS A 152 -33.57 14.50 -3.37
C LYS A 152 -34.63 13.66 -2.66
N PHE A 153 -34.78 13.85 -1.35
CA PHE A 153 -35.97 13.42 -0.63
C PHE A 153 -37.13 14.13 -1.31
N ARG A 154 -37.86 13.43 -2.19
CA ARG A 154 -39.17 13.87 -2.64
C ARG A 154 -39.98 14.06 -1.35
N ARG A 155 -40.38 15.29 -1.07
CA ARG A 155 -41.35 15.62 -0.01
C ARG A 155 -42.65 14.87 -0.30
N GLY A 156 -42.74 13.62 0.13
CA GLY A 156 -43.98 12.90 0.30
C GLY A 156 -44.61 13.39 1.59
N ARG A 157 -45.88 13.82 1.51
CA ARG A 157 -46.69 14.32 2.61
C ARG A 157 -46.55 13.43 3.85
N PHE A 158 -46.01 13.99 4.93
CA PHE A 158 -46.28 13.44 6.26
C PHE A 158 -47.74 13.72 6.57
N THR A 159 -48.60 12.71 6.39
CA THR A 159 -49.90 12.69 7.08
C THR A 159 -49.59 12.59 8.56
N LYS A 160 -49.91 13.66 9.30
CA LYS A 160 -49.98 13.63 10.76
C LYS A 160 -50.98 12.55 11.14
N ASN A 161 -50.50 11.38 11.56
CA ASN A 161 -51.27 10.54 12.47
C ASN A 161 -50.45 10.31 13.73
N VAL A 162 -51.09 10.77 14.79
CA VAL A 162 -50.69 10.84 16.19
C VAL A 162 -50.71 9.43 16.79
N MET A 163 -50.04 9.26 17.94
CA MET A 163 -50.29 8.23 18.97
C MET A 163 -49.66 6.84 18.71
N LYS A 164 -49.01 6.13 19.65
CA LYS A 164 -48.85 6.21 21.13
C LYS A 164 -47.47 5.66 21.52
N LYS A 165 -46.87 6.20 22.58
CA LYS A 165 -45.78 5.55 23.35
C LYS A 165 -46.30 4.22 23.93
N PRO A 166 -45.58 3.10 23.85
CA PRO A 166 -45.86 1.94 24.69
C PRO A 166 -45.45 2.25 26.13
N ARG A 167 -46.37 2.05 27.07
CA ARG A 167 -46.08 1.98 28.51
C ARG A 167 -45.30 0.70 28.78
N VAL A 168 -44.19 0.81 29.50
CA VAL A 168 -43.50 -0.35 30.10
C VAL A 168 -44.42 -0.89 31.19
N LYS A 169 -44.79 -2.18 31.11
CA LYS A 169 -45.50 -2.87 32.18
C LYS A 169 -44.47 -3.40 33.18
N GLU A 170 -44.62 -2.99 34.43
CA GLU A 170 -44.00 -3.62 35.59
C GLU A 170 -44.60 -5.02 35.77
N GLU A 171 -43.75 -6.02 35.96
CA GLU A 171 -44.13 -7.30 36.57
C GLU A 171 -43.20 -7.53 37.76
N THR A 172 -43.78 -7.48 38.96
CA THR A 172 -43.18 -7.94 40.20
C THR A 172 -43.38 -9.46 40.34
N PRO A 173 -42.48 -10.16 41.05
CA PRO A 173 -42.44 -11.62 41.08
C PRO A 173 -43.44 -12.21 42.08
N ASP A 174 -44.24 -13.19 41.63
CA ASP A 174 -45.10 -13.98 42.52
C ASP A 174 -44.42 -15.28 42.95
N LYS A 175 -44.57 -15.61 44.24
CA LYS A 175 -43.96 -16.74 44.93
C LYS A 175 -44.92 -17.93 44.98
N THR A 176 -44.31 -19.12 45.10
CA THR A 176 -44.84 -20.36 45.71
C THR A 176 -45.90 -21.15 44.91
N LYS A 177 -45.89 -22.49 44.83
CA LYS A 177 -45.48 -23.51 45.80
C LYS A 177 -45.56 -24.94 45.20
N LYS A 178 -44.97 -25.91 45.94
CA LYS A 178 -45.18 -27.39 45.92
C LYS A 178 -44.28 -28.22 44.99
N GLU A 179 -43.80 -29.41 45.34
CA GLU A 179 -43.77 -30.22 46.57
C GLU A 179 -42.73 -31.36 46.34
N GLU A 180 -42.08 -31.79 47.43
CA GLU A 180 -41.69 -33.16 47.78
C GLU A 180 -41.03 -34.13 46.78
N ASN A 181 -39.85 -34.63 47.16
CA ASN A 181 -39.60 -36.07 47.36
C ASN A 181 -38.29 -36.21 48.18
N GLN A 182 -38.40 -36.78 49.38
CA GLN A 182 -37.83 -38.09 49.80
C GLN A 182 -36.30 -38.14 49.85
#